data_AF-A0AAX6QP50-F1
#
_entry.id   AF-A0AAX6QP50-F1
#
_cell.length_a   1.000
_cell.length_b   1.000
_cell.length_c   1.000
_cell.angle_alpha   90.00
_cell.angle_beta   90.00
_cell.angle_gamma   90.00
#
_symmetry.space_group_name_H-M   'P 1'
#
loop_
_entity.id
_entity.type
_entity.pdbx_description
1 polymer ?
#
loop_
_entity_poly.entity_id
_entity_poly.type
_entity_poly.pdbx_seq_one_letter_code
_entity_poly.pdbx_strand_id
1 'polypeptide(L)'
;MTAHRELTSVYTELRSLLQIMLAEGANAAYLQLLNLFAYGTYPDYIANKESLPELSTAQQNKLKHLTIVSLASRMKCIPYSVLLKDLEMRNLRELEDLIIEAVYTDIIQGKLDQRNQLLEVDFCIGRDIRKKDINNIVKTLHEWCDGCEAVLLGIEQQVLRANQYKENHHRTQQQVEAEEALGSHPPLCVHAHTAEWKEGAGDSAHGLQGPGKAVLLTWMVTNIKKTLKATASSSAQEMEQQLAERECPPHVEQRQPTKKMSKVKGLVSSRH
;
A
#
# COMPACT_ATOMS: atom_id res chain seq x y z
N MET A 1 3.00 22.65 25.52
CA MET A 1 1.91 22.24 24.61
C MET A 1 1.01 23.44 24.29
N THR A 2 1.58 24.55 23.81
CA THR A 2 0.89 25.86 23.82
C THR A 2 1.27 26.79 22.67
N ALA A 3 1.69 26.25 21.51
CA ALA A 3 1.94 27.06 20.31
C ALA A 3 0.99 26.73 19.16
N HIS A 4 0.42 25.52 19.16
CA HIS A 4 -0.37 24.97 18.05
C HIS A 4 -1.74 25.65 17.80
N ARG A 5 -2.22 26.49 18.73
CA ARG A 5 -3.55 27.12 18.66
C ARG A 5 -3.54 28.60 18.28
N GLU A 6 -2.38 29.26 18.31
CA GLU A 6 -2.32 30.73 18.24
C GLU A 6 -2.14 31.30 16.84
N LEU A 7 -1.69 30.53 15.83
CA LEU A 7 -1.47 31.11 14.49
C LEU A 7 -2.74 31.18 13.62
N THR A 8 -3.69 30.26 13.76
CA THR A 8 -4.87 30.19 12.87
C THR A 8 -6.10 30.95 13.39
N SER A 9 -6.34 31.02 14.71
CA SER A 9 -7.46 31.79 15.28
C SER A 9 -7.18 33.30 15.28
N VAL A 10 -5.91 33.70 15.43
CA VAL A 10 -5.54 35.11 15.54
C VAL A 10 -5.80 35.90 14.26
N TYR A 11 -5.61 35.32 13.07
CA TYR A 11 -5.77 36.10 11.82
C TYR A 11 -7.22 36.30 11.39
N THR A 12 -8.11 35.35 11.67
CA THR A 12 -9.56 35.50 11.42
C THR A 12 -10.21 36.47 12.40
N GLU A 13 -9.82 36.42 13.67
CA GLU A 13 -10.28 37.37 14.68
C GLU A 13 -9.72 38.79 14.44
N LEU A 14 -8.43 38.91 14.10
CA LEU A 14 -7.83 40.19 13.68
C LEU A 14 -8.46 40.73 12.41
N ARG A 15 -8.87 39.87 11.46
CA ARG A 15 -9.60 40.28 10.27
C ARG A 15 -10.97 40.83 10.58
N SER A 16 -11.74 40.18 11.45
CA SER A 16 -13.03 40.72 11.89
C SER A 16 -12.86 42.09 12.57
N LEU A 17 -11.81 42.25 13.40
CA LEU A 17 -11.49 43.53 14.05
C LEU A 17 -11.02 44.61 13.06
N LEU A 18 -10.18 44.28 12.09
CA LEU A 18 -9.71 45.22 11.06
C LEU A 18 -10.78 45.56 10.02
N GLN A 19 -11.72 44.65 9.75
CA GLN A 19 -12.88 44.93 8.91
C GLN A 19 -13.80 45.99 9.55
N ILE A 20 -13.88 46.01 10.89
CA ILE A 20 -14.55 47.07 11.66
C ILE A 20 -13.77 48.38 11.53
N MET A 21 -12.44 48.36 11.63
CA MET A 21 -11.60 49.56 11.44
C MET A 21 -11.61 50.09 9.99
N LEU A 22 -11.89 49.26 8.98
CA LEU A 22 -12.02 49.71 7.60
C LEU A 22 -13.30 50.54 7.37
N ALA A 23 -14.33 50.33 8.18
CA ALA A 23 -15.50 51.20 8.17
C ALA A 23 -15.15 52.66 8.50
N GLU A 24 -13.97 52.90 9.11
CA GLU A 24 -13.43 54.23 9.45
C GLU A 24 -12.49 54.82 8.37
N GLY A 25 -12.25 54.11 7.25
CA GLY A 25 -11.93 54.77 5.97
C GLY A 25 -10.48 55.08 5.58
N ALA A 26 -9.45 54.55 6.24
CA ALA A 26 -8.06 54.97 5.93
C ALA A 26 -7.03 53.90 5.52
N ASN A 27 -7.35 52.59 5.55
CA ASN A 27 -6.30 51.54 5.49
C ASN A 27 -6.57 50.41 4.47
N ALA A 28 -6.98 50.75 3.25
CA ALA A 28 -7.20 49.76 2.18
C ALA A 28 -5.96 48.90 1.88
N ALA A 29 -4.76 49.49 1.93
CA ALA A 29 -3.49 48.78 1.70
C ALA A 29 -3.19 47.72 2.77
N TYR A 30 -3.50 48.00 4.04
CA TYR A 30 -3.34 47.04 5.14
C TYR A 30 -4.35 45.89 5.07
N LEU A 31 -5.55 46.12 4.52
CA LEU A 31 -6.47 45.01 4.25
C LEU A 31 -6.02 44.13 3.10
N GLN A 32 -5.43 44.70 2.04
CA GLN A 32 -4.82 43.91 0.99
C GLN A 32 -3.69 43.06 1.55
N LEU A 33 -2.87 43.63 2.44
CA LEU A 33 -1.84 42.89 3.16
C LEU A 33 -2.43 41.77 4.02
N LEU A 34 -3.51 42.03 4.76
CA LEU A 34 -4.17 41.00 5.56
C LEU A 34 -4.75 39.87 4.70
N ASN A 35 -5.35 40.22 3.55
CA ASN A 35 -5.81 39.25 2.57
C ASN A 35 -4.67 38.39 2.01
N LEU A 36 -3.48 38.99 1.85
CA LEU A 36 -2.27 38.31 1.40
C LEU A 36 -1.78 37.30 2.45
N PHE A 37 -1.76 37.66 3.73
CA PHE A 37 -1.38 36.72 4.80
C PHE A 37 -2.41 35.60 4.98
N ALA A 38 -3.71 35.91 4.85
CA ALA A 38 -4.76 34.90 4.97
C ALA A 38 -4.73 33.92 3.78
N TYR A 39 -4.54 34.41 2.54
CA TYR A 39 -4.77 33.58 1.36
C TYR A 39 -3.71 33.64 0.26
N GLY A 40 -2.83 34.63 0.27
CA GLY A 40 -1.78 34.86 -0.72
C GLY A 40 -0.45 34.19 -0.35
N THR A 41 0.57 34.42 -1.17
CA THR A 41 1.90 33.83 -1.02
C THR A 41 2.99 34.89 -1.11
N TYR A 42 4.23 34.53 -0.79
CA TYR A 42 5.37 35.43 -0.89
C TYR A 42 5.59 35.98 -2.31
N PRO A 43 5.46 35.20 -3.40
CA PRO A 43 5.50 35.73 -4.77
C PRO A 43 4.43 36.81 -5.02
N ASP A 44 3.25 36.65 -4.44
CA ASP A 44 2.17 37.64 -4.56
C ASP A 44 2.54 38.96 -3.86
N TYR A 45 3.32 38.91 -2.77
CA TYR A 45 3.86 40.12 -2.12
C TYR A 45 4.87 40.83 -3.03
N ILE A 46 5.79 40.08 -3.63
CA ILE A 46 6.81 40.65 -4.53
C ILE A 46 6.17 41.30 -5.75
N ALA A 47 5.14 40.68 -6.32
CA ALA A 47 4.39 41.24 -7.45
C ALA A 47 3.64 42.54 -7.12
N ASN A 48 3.24 42.73 -5.85
CA ASN A 48 2.43 43.86 -5.39
C ASN A 48 3.19 44.79 -4.42
N LYS A 49 4.53 44.78 -4.48
CA LYS A 49 5.39 45.49 -3.52
C LYS A 49 5.17 47.01 -3.53
N GLU A 50 4.74 47.58 -4.65
CA GLU A 50 4.46 49.02 -4.78
C GLU A 50 3.10 49.44 -4.19
N SER A 51 2.13 48.53 -4.14
CA SER A 51 0.79 48.81 -3.61
C SER A 51 0.65 48.48 -2.12
N LEU A 52 1.59 47.71 -1.56
CA LEU A 52 1.55 47.21 -0.19
C LEU A 52 2.53 47.99 0.72
N PRO A 53 2.22 48.14 2.01
CA PRO A 53 3.15 48.72 2.97
C PRO A 53 4.42 47.87 3.11
N GLU A 54 5.57 48.50 3.39
CA GLU A 54 6.83 47.79 3.60
C GLU A 54 6.76 46.85 4.81
N LEU A 55 7.10 45.58 4.59
CA LEU A 55 7.16 44.57 5.65
C LEU A 55 8.54 44.52 6.30
N SER A 56 8.55 44.40 7.63
CA SER A 56 9.77 44.05 8.38
C SER A 56 10.27 42.65 8.02
N THR A 57 11.56 42.39 8.22
CA THR A 57 12.18 41.08 7.92
C THR A 57 11.47 39.92 8.62
N ALA A 58 11.03 40.12 9.87
CA ALA A 58 10.27 39.11 10.62
C ALA A 58 8.90 38.80 9.98
N GLN A 59 8.21 39.82 9.47
CA GLN A 59 6.92 39.63 8.78
C GLN A 59 7.10 38.96 7.41
N GLN A 60 8.19 39.28 6.71
CA GLN A 60 8.54 38.61 5.46
C GLN A 60 8.83 37.12 5.69
N ASN A 61 9.59 36.78 6.74
CA ASN A 61 9.84 35.38 7.10
C ASN A 61 8.55 34.63 7.43
N LYS A 62 7.62 35.24 8.17
CA LYS A 62 6.29 34.67 8.42
C LYS A 62 5.53 34.38 7.12
N LEU A 63 5.55 35.31 6.15
CA LEU A 63 4.88 35.10 4.87
C LEU A 63 5.56 33.98 4.05
N LYS A 64 6.89 33.87 4.13
CA LYS A 64 7.64 32.75 3.57
C LYS A 64 7.22 31.42 4.21
N HIS A 65 7.13 31.33 5.54
CA HIS A 65 6.62 30.14 6.24
C HIS A 65 5.21 29.75 5.79
N LEU A 66 4.29 30.71 5.68
CA LEU A 66 2.92 30.47 5.18
C LEU A 66 2.90 30.00 3.71
N THR A 67 3.87 30.45 2.91
CA THR A 67 4.04 29.98 1.53
C THR A 67 4.47 28.51 1.52
N ILE A 68 5.41 28.11 2.39
CA ILE A 68 5.80 26.70 2.55
C ILE A 68 4.60 25.85 2.98
N VAL A 69 3.80 26.31 3.95
CA VAL A 69 2.56 25.63 4.37
C VAL A 69 1.59 25.45 3.20
N SER A 70 1.44 26.48 2.37
CA SER A 70 0.56 26.42 1.19
C SER A 70 1.05 25.41 0.15
N LEU A 71 2.37 25.29 -0.03
CA LEU A 71 2.98 24.28 -0.87
C LEU A 71 2.82 22.88 -0.26
N ALA A 72 3.03 22.73 1.05
CA ALA A 72 2.89 21.48 1.80
C ALA A 72 1.46 20.92 1.77
N SER A 73 0.45 21.80 1.72
CA SER A 73 -0.94 21.40 1.56
C SER A 73 -1.24 20.78 0.18
N ARG A 74 -0.42 21.06 -0.83
CA ARG A 74 -0.60 20.56 -2.20
C ARG A 74 0.32 19.39 -2.52
N MET A 75 1.55 19.39 -1.99
CA MET A 75 2.54 18.36 -2.23
C MET A 75 3.23 17.97 -0.93
N LYS A 76 3.26 16.67 -0.63
CA LYS A 76 3.90 16.13 0.58
C LYS A 76 5.43 16.10 0.49
N CYS A 77 5.97 16.01 -0.72
CA CYS A 77 7.41 16.10 -0.98
C CYS A 77 7.67 17.34 -1.83
N ILE A 78 8.21 18.39 -1.23
CA ILE A 78 8.46 19.67 -1.91
C ILE A 78 9.93 19.74 -2.36
N PRO A 79 10.20 19.87 -3.66
CA PRO A 79 11.57 20.07 -4.14
C PRO A 79 12.15 21.41 -3.72
N TYR A 80 13.43 21.43 -3.38
CA TYR A 80 14.13 22.66 -3.00
C TYR A 80 14.14 23.69 -4.13
N SER A 81 14.15 23.26 -5.40
CA SER A 81 14.05 24.17 -6.55
C SER A 81 12.74 24.98 -6.56
N VAL A 82 11.63 24.38 -6.12
CA VAL A 82 10.34 25.06 -6.00
C VAL A 82 10.37 26.05 -4.84
N LEU A 83 10.91 25.62 -3.69
CA LEU A 83 11.06 26.48 -2.52
C LEU A 83 11.96 27.69 -2.79
N LEU A 84 13.11 27.50 -3.45
CA LEU A 84 14.03 28.58 -3.80
C LEU A 84 13.36 29.59 -4.74
N LYS A 85 12.57 29.11 -5.71
CA LYS A 85 11.83 29.95 -6.65
C LYS A 85 10.72 30.75 -5.96
N ASP A 86 9.86 30.07 -5.21
CA ASP A 86 8.66 30.68 -4.63
C ASP A 86 8.99 31.56 -3.40
N LEU A 87 10.11 31.32 -2.71
CA LEU A 87 10.56 32.14 -1.58
C LEU A 87 11.57 33.23 -1.99
N GLU A 88 11.94 33.28 -3.28
CA GLU A 88 12.97 34.14 -3.85
C GLU A 88 14.31 34.07 -3.08
N MET A 89 14.73 32.85 -2.74
CA MET A 89 15.94 32.57 -1.98
C MET A 89 17.04 32.11 -2.92
N ARG A 90 18.24 32.69 -2.81
CA ARG A 90 19.42 32.30 -3.62
C ARG A 90 20.31 31.29 -2.91
N ASN A 91 20.22 31.24 -1.59
CA ASN A 91 21.14 30.52 -0.73
C ASN A 91 20.44 29.31 -0.12
N LEU A 92 21.00 28.11 -0.35
CA LEU A 92 20.45 26.88 0.20
C LEU A 92 20.47 26.88 1.73
N ARG A 93 21.53 27.43 2.33
CA ARG A 93 21.67 27.51 3.78
C ARG A 93 20.54 28.33 4.43
N GLU A 94 20.21 29.47 3.85
CA GLU A 94 19.13 30.33 4.34
C GLU A 94 17.76 29.64 4.19
N LEU A 95 17.58 28.84 3.14
CA LEU A 95 16.37 28.06 2.96
C LEU A 95 16.23 27.00 4.07
N GLU A 96 17.31 26.25 4.33
CA GLU A 96 17.33 25.26 5.41
C GLU A 96 17.08 25.90 6.77
N ASP A 97 17.75 27.02 7.09
CA ASP A 97 17.57 27.73 8.35
C ASP A 97 16.11 28.22 8.52
N LEU A 98 15.46 28.69 7.45
CA LEU A 98 14.05 29.08 7.45
C LEU A 98 13.10 27.89 7.67
N ILE A 99 13.36 26.74 7.02
CA ILE A 99 12.59 25.52 7.21
C ILE A 99 12.76 25.01 8.64
N ILE A 100 13.98 25.03 9.15
CA ILE A 100 14.31 24.64 10.52
C ILE A 100 13.54 25.53 11.51
N GLU A 101 13.50 26.84 11.30
CA GLU A 101 12.68 27.76 12.10
C GLU A 101 11.18 27.40 12.06
N ALA A 102 10.65 27.03 10.89
CA ALA A 102 9.26 26.59 10.74
C ALA A 102 8.96 25.29 11.50
N VAL A 103 9.94 24.38 11.58
CA VAL A 103 9.83 23.14 12.35
C VAL A 103 9.94 23.42 13.85
N TYR A 104 10.87 24.30 14.26
CA TYR A 104 11.01 24.71 15.66
C TYR A 104 9.77 25.43 16.22
N THR A 105 9.00 26.08 15.36
CA THR A 105 7.77 26.79 15.72
C THR A 105 6.51 25.92 15.58
N ASP A 106 6.66 24.62 15.31
CA ASP A 106 5.58 23.64 15.09
C ASP A 106 4.60 24.05 13.95
N ILE A 107 5.02 24.93 13.04
CA ILE A 107 4.23 25.29 11.86
C ILE A 107 4.18 24.10 10.88
N ILE A 108 5.31 23.40 10.75
CA ILE A 108 5.50 22.26 9.86
C ILE A 108 6.17 21.13 10.64
N GLN A 109 5.73 19.90 10.41
CA GLN A 109 6.40 18.69 10.87
C GLN A 109 6.81 17.87 9.65
N GLY A 110 8.08 17.49 9.61
CA GLY A 110 8.64 16.84 8.45
C GLY A 110 10.14 16.60 8.57
N LYS A 111 10.74 16.10 7.50
CA LYS A 111 12.17 15.78 7.40
C LYS A 111 12.78 16.46 6.19
N LEU A 112 14.00 16.97 6.37
CA LEU A 112 14.81 17.52 5.30
C LEU A 112 15.64 16.38 4.69
N ASP A 113 15.42 16.08 3.42
CA ASP A 113 16.27 15.17 2.65
C ASP A 113 17.25 15.97 1.80
N GLN A 114 18.43 16.21 2.38
CA GLN A 114 19.51 16.93 1.72
C GLN A 114 20.07 16.18 0.50
N ARG A 115 19.98 14.84 0.48
CA ARG A 115 20.55 14.06 -0.63
C ARG A 115 19.70 14.20 -1.88
N ASN A 116 18.38 14.13 -1.73
CA ASN A 116 17.44 14.25 -2.83
C ASN A 116 16.96 15.69 -3.07
N GLN A 117 17.35 16.64 -2.21
CA GLN A 117 16.95 18.05 -2.27
C GLN A 117 15.42 18.21 -2.17
N LEU A 118 14.83 17.47 -1.21
CA LEU A 118 13.39 17.42 -0.97
C LEU A 118 13.10 17.77 0.50
N LEU A 119 11.97 18.44 0.73
CA LEU A 119 11.34 18.58 2.03
C LEU A 119 10.16 17.61 2.09
N GLU A 120 10.26 16.60 2.95
CA GLU A 120 9.16 15.69 3.24
C GLU A 120 8.33 16.29 4.37
N VAL A 121 7.05 16.56 4.11
CA VAL A 121 6.13 17.16 5.08
C VAL A 121 5.09 16.13 5.51
N ASP A 122 5.14 15.74 6.77
CA ASP A 122 4.15 14.84 7.37
C ASP A 122 2.87 15.63 7.69
N PHE A 123 3.04 16.73 8.42
CA PHE A 123 1.96 17.59 8.89
C PHE A 123 2.30 19.07 8.74
N CYS A 124 1.30 19.90 8.49
CA CYS A 124 1.44 21.34 8.51
C CYS A 124 0.19 21.97 9.11
N ILE A 125 0.33 23.14 9.70
CA ILE A 125 -0.83 23.89 10.21
C ILE A 125 -1.79 24.24 9.07
N GLY A 126 -3.08 24.27 9.38
CA GLY A 126 -4.10 24.76 8.44
C GLY A 126 -4.01 26.27 8.30
N ARG A 127 -4.00 26.76 7.06
CA ARG A 127 -4.16 28.19 6.73
C ARG A 127 -5.65 28.54 6.60
N ASP A 128 -5.97 29.84 6.60
CA ASP A 128 -7.33 30.33 6.40
C ASP A 128 -7.96 29.83 5.09
N ILE A 129 -9.22 29.40 5.20
CA ILE A 129 -10.02 28.85 4.11
C ILE A 129 -10.98 29.93 3.61
N ARG A 130 -11.10 30.08 2.28
CA ARG A 130 -12.13 30.95 1.70
C ARG A 130 -13.45 30.20 1.64
N LYS A 131 -14.57 30.92 1.83
CA LYS A 131 -15.91 30.31 1.74
C LYS A 131 -16.16 29.54 0.43
N LYS A 132 -15.57 29.98 -0.69
CA LYS A 132 -15.67 29.31 -1.99
C LYS A 132 -14.97 27.93 -2.02
N ASP A 133 -13.95 27.73 -1.21
CA ASP A 133 -13.12 26.52 -1.22
C ASP A 133 -13.71 25.43 -0.30
N ILE A 134 -14.77 25.74 0.47
CA ILE A 134 -15.48 24.77 1.31
C ILE A 134 -16.04 23.62 0.47
N ASN A 135 -16.61 23.91 -0.70
CA ASN A 135 -17.12 22.87 -1.60
C ASN A 135 -16.02 21.91 -2.08
N ASN A 136 -14.79 22.42 -2.29
CA ASN A 136 -13.67 21.59 -2.68
C ASN A 136 -13.28 20.65 -1.54
N ILE A 137 -13.29 21.13 -0.28
CA ILE A 137 -13.01 20.30 0.89
C ILE A 137 -14.06 19.18 1.02
N VAL A 138 -15.34 19.52 0.91
CA VAL A 138 -16.44 18.54 0.93
C VAL A 138 -16.25 17.50 -0.17
N LYS A 139 -15.90 17.93 -1.39
CA LYS A 139 -15.64 17.03 -2.50
C LYS A 139 -14.46 16.08 -2.21
N THR A 140 -13.33 16.59 -1.74
CA THR A 140 -12.17 15.74 -1.41
C THR A 140 -12.45 14.73 -0.30
N LEU A 141 -13.30 15.10 0.68
CA LEU A 141 -13.72 14.18 1.73
C LEU A 141 -14.65 13.08 1.19
N HIS A 142 -15.58 13.42 0.30
CA HIS A 142 -16.42 12.42 -0.36
C HIS A 142 -15.59 11.46 -1.22
N GLU A 143 -14.66 11.97 -2.03
CA GLU A 143 -13.76 11.14 -2.83
C GLU A 143 -12.95 10.17 -1.95
N TRP A 144 -12.54 10.61 -0.75
CA TRP A 144 -11.86 9.75 0.21
C TRP A 144 -12.78 8.69 0.83
N CYS A 145 -14.02 9.05 1.19
CA CYS A 145 -15.03 8.09 1.64
C CYS A 145 -15.33 7.04 0.57
N ASP A 146 -15.58 7.47 -0.67
CA ASP A 146 -15.85 6.59 -1.81
C ASP A 146 -14.67 5.64 -2.05
N GLY A 147 -13.43 6.14 -1.91
CA GLY A 147 -12.23 5.32 -2.00
C GLY A 147 -12.17 4.24 -0.91
N CYS A 148 -12.52 4.59 0.34
CA CYS A 148 -12.60 3.62 1.44
C CYS A 148 -13.70 2.58 1.20
N GLU A 149 -14.88 3.00 0.76
CA GLU A 149 -15.99 2.09 0.43
C GLU A 149 -15.63 1.14 -0.71
N ALA A 150 -14.98 1.63 -1.77
CA ALA A 150 -14.53 0.81 -2.87
C ALA A 150 -13.52 -0.27 -2.44
N VAL A 151 -12.59 0.07 -1.54
CA VAL A 151 -11.64 -0.90 -0.98
C VAL A 151 -12.36 -1.93 -0.11
N LEU A 152 -13.29 -1.50 0.76
CA LEU A 152 -14.08 -2.41 1.60
C LEU A 152 -14.91 -3.38 0.77
N LEU A 153 -15.66 -2.87 -0.22
CA LEU A 153 -16.43 -3.69 -1.16
C LEU A 153 -15.53 -4.65 -1.95
N GLY A 154 -14.34 -4.17 -2.34
CA GLY A 154 -13.33 -5.01 -2.97
C GLY A 154 -12.93 -6.20 -2.10
N ILE A 155 -12.67 -5.96 -0.81
CA ILE A 155 -12.34 -7.02 0.16
C ILE A 155 -13.51 -7.99 0.35
N GLU A 156 -14.73 -7.47 0.52
CA GLU A 156 -15.94 -8.30 0.66
C GLU A 156 -16.15 -9.22 -0.56
N GLN A 157 -15.95 -8.71 -1.77
CA GLN A 157 -16.02 -9.51 -2.99
C GLN A 157 -14.94 -10.59 -3.04
N GLN A 158 -13.71 -10.31 -2.60
CA GLN A 158 -12.66 -11.33 -2.54
C GLN A 158 -12.99 -12.43 -1.54
N VAL A 159 -13.57 -12.08 -0.38
CA VAL A 159 -14.04 -13.05 0.61
C VAL A 159 -15.15 -13.94 0.02
N LEU A 160 -16.13 -13.35 -0.67
CA LEU A 160 -17.20 -14.10 -1.32
C LEU A 160 -16.66 -15.06 -2.39
N ARG A 161 -15.74 -14.59 -3.24
CA ARG A 161 -15.09 -15.44 -4.25
C ARG A 161 -14.35 -16.61 -3.60
N ALA A 162 -13.55 -16.34 -2.57
CA ALA A 162 -12.82 -17.39 -1.85
C ALA A 162 -13.75 -18.44 -1.24
N ASN A 163 -14.86 -18.00 -0.64
CA ASN A 163 -15.88 -18.91 -0.09
C ASN A 163 -16.57 -19.74 -1.18
N GLN A 164 -16.91 -19.15 -2.33
CA GLN A 164 -17.49 -19.87 -3.47
C GLN A 164 -16.52 -20.90 -4.04
N TYR A 165 -15.22 -20.56 -4.17
CA TYR A 165 -14.20 -21.52 -4.59
C TYR A 165 -14.11 -22.71 -3.62
N LYS A 166 -14.09 -22.43 -2.32
CA LYS A 166 -14.07 -23.47 -1.28
C LYS A 166 -15.28 -24.38 -1.36
N GLU A 167 -16.48 -23.81 -1.50
CA GLU A 167 -17.74 -24.57 -1.60
C GLU A 167 -17.77 -25.44 -2.87
N ASN A 168 -17.41 -24.87 -4.03
CA ASN A 168 -17.36 -25.60 -5.28
C ASN A 168 -16.33 -26.73 -5.24
N HIS A 169 -15.17 -26.49 -4.62
CA HIS A 169 -14.14 -27.49 -4.46
C HIS A 169 -14.62 -28.63 -3.56
N HIS A 170 -15.20 -28.30 -2.40
CA HIS A 170 -15.78 -29.28 -1.48
C HIS A 170 -16.88 -30.11 -2.15
N ARG A 171 -17.78 -29.46 -2.91
CA ARG A 171 -18.84 -30.17 -3.65
C ARG A 171 -18.27 -31.12 -4.70
N THR A 172 -17.21 -30.72 -5.40
CA THR A 172 -16.55 -31.55 -6.40
C THR A 172 -15.88 -32.76 -5.75
N GLN A 173 -15.18 -32.56 -4.63
CA GLN A 173 -14.58 -33.65 -3.85
C GLN A 173 -15.63 -34.67 -3.39
N GLN A 174 -16.76 -34.21 -2.84
CA GLN A 174 -17.84 -35.10 -2.41
C GLN A 174 -18.45 -35.92 -3.56
N GLN A 175 -18.54 -35.34 -4.77
CA GLN A 175 -19.04 -36.06 -5.94
C GLN A 175 -18.07 -37.18 -6.35
N VAL A 176 -16.76 -36.91 -6.34
CA VAL A 176 -15.73 -37.92 -6.62
C VAL A 176 -15.78 -39.05 -5.58
N GLU A 177 -15.85 -38.73 -4.29
CA GLU A 177 -15.95 -39.71 -3.21
C GLU A 177 -17.22 -40.57 -3.31
N ALA A 178 -18.36 -39.97 -3.69
CA ALA A 178 -19.62 -40.68 -3.88
C ALA A 178 -19.60 -41.63 -5.09
N GLU A 179 -18.97 -41.22 -6.20
CA GLU A 179 -18.78 -42.10 -7.37
C GLU A 179 -17.85 -43.28 -7.06
N GLU A 180 -16.78 -43.05 -6.29
CA GLU A 180 -15.90 -44.13 -5.81
C GLU A 180 -16.63 -45.11 -4.89
N ALA A 181 -17.52 -44.62 -4.02
CA ALA A 181 -18.35 -45.45 -3.16
C ALA A 181 -19.36 -46.29 -3.96
N LEU A 182 -19.98 -45.75 -5.01
CA LEU A 182 -20.95 -46.48 -5.84
C LEU A 182 -20.27 -47.53 -6.75
N GLY A 183 -19.08 -47.24 -7.28
CA GLY A 183 -18.29 -48.15 -8.11
C GLY A 183 -17.67 -49.35 -7.36
N SER A 184 -17.78 -49.39 -6.02
CA SER A 184 -17.25 -50.47 -5.18
C SER A 184 -18.28 -51.50 -4.73
N HIS A 185 -19.56 -51.39 -5.12
CA HIS A 185 -20.55 -52.45 -4.91
C HIS A 185 -20.40 -53.57 -5.97
N PRO A 186 -20.16 -54.84 -5.58
CA PRO A 186 -20.05 -55.95 -6.53
C PRO A 186 -21.42 -56.26 -7.17
N PRO A 187 -21.48 -56.62 -8.48
CA PRO A 187 -22.76 -56.94 -9.11
C PRO A 187 -23.34 -58.20 -8.47
N LEU A 188 -24.63 -58.14 -8.12
CA LEU A 188 -25.43 -59.26 -7.66
C LEU A 188 -25.31 -60.43 -8.65
N CYS A 189 -24.99 -61.60 -8.10
CA CYS A 189 -24.70 -62.86 -8.78
C CYS A 189 -25.74 -63.21 -9.87
N VAL A 190 -25.30 -63.29 -11.13
CA VAL A 190 -26.07 -63.93 -12.20
C VAL A 190 -25.52 -65.34 -12.39
N HIS A 191 -26.32 -66.31 -11.96
CA HIS A 191 -26.19 -67.77 -12.05
C HIS A 191 -25.24 -68.28 -13.16
N ALA A 192 -24.07 -68.80 -12.75
CA ALA A 192 -23.20 -69.58 -13.62
C ALA A 192 -23.67 -71.05 -13.62
N HIS A 193 -24.21 -71.48 -14.76
CA HIS A 193 -24.47 -72.87 -15.07
C HIS A 193 -23.12 -73.59 -15.21
N THR A 194 -22.78 -74.48 -14.27
CA THR A 194 -21.58 -75.32 -14.38
C THR A 194 -21.84 -76.43 -15.39
N ALA A 195 -21.19 -76.35 -16.55
CA ALA A 195 -21.08 -77.46 -17.49
C ALA A 195 -19.73 -78.16 -17.26
N GLU A 196 -19.82 -79.39 -16.72
CA GLU A 196 -18.73 -80.36 -16.59
C GLU A 196 -17.98 -80.53 -17.91
N TRP A 197 -16.64 -80.44 -17.87
CA TRP A 197 -15.76 -80.99 -18.89
C TRP A 197 -14.98 -82.14 -18.28
N LYS A 198 -15.31 -83.36 -18.73
CA LYS A 198 -14.66 -84.62 -18.38
C LYS A 198 -13.24 -84.66 -18.95
N GLU A 199 -12.28 -85.02 -18.10
CA GLU A 199 -10.94 -85.44 -18.50
C GLU A 199 -11.02 -86.69 -19.39
N GLY A 200 -10.45 -86.58 -20.60
CA GLY A 200 -10.15 -87.71 -21.48
C GLY A 200 -8.67 -87.69 -21.81
N ALA A 201 -7.95 -88.67 -21.28
CA ALA A 201 -6.54 -88.92 -21.54
C ALA A 201 -6.30 -89.32 -23.00
N GLY A 202 -5.24 -88.76 -23.60
CA GLY A 202 -4.77 -89.12 -24.95
C GLY A 202 -3.46 -88.42 -25.26
N ASP A 203 -2.43 -89.22 -25.44
CA ASP A 203 -1.01 -88.88 -25.42
C ASP A 203 -0.48 -88.20 -26.70
N SER A 204 0.57 -87.40 -26.53
CA SER A 204 1.56 -86.92 -27.53
C SER A 204 1.14 -85.96 -28.67
N ALA A 205 1.64 -84.70 -28.60
CA ALA A 205 2.63 -84.13 -29.54
C ALA A 205 2.82 -82.61 -29.33
N HIS A 206 4.09 -82.20 -29.22
CA HIS A 206 4.69 -80.87 -29.47
C HIS A 206 3.77 -79.61 -29.55
N GLY A 207 3.99 -78.65 -28.64
CA GLY A 207 3.49 -77.28 -28.82
C GLY A 207 3.97 -76.32 -27.72
N LEU A 208 4.75 -75.30 -28.10
CA LEU A 208 5.21 -74.19 -27.26
C LEU A 208 4.03 -73.44 -26.60
N GLN A 209 4.04 -73.28 -25.28
CA GLN A 209 3.02 -72.52 -24.55
C GLN A 209 3.63 -71.28 -23.90
N GLY A 210 3.38 -70.12 -24.50
CA GLY A 210 3.58 -68.80 -23.88
C GLY A 210 2.43 -68.45 -22.93
N PRO A 211 2.61 -67.47 -22.02
CA PRO A 211 1.62 -67.12 -21.01
C PRO A 211 0.30 -66.66 -21.67
N GLY A 212 -0.79 -67.37 -21.33
CA GLY A 212 -2.10 -67.21 -21.94
C GLY A 212 -2.66 -65.79 -21.81
N LYS A 213 -3.47 -65.39 -22.81
CA LYS A 213 -4.13 -64.07 -22.94
C LYS A 213 -4.81 -63.54 -21.67
N ALA A 214 -5.23 -64.43 -20.76
CA ALA A 214 -5.80 -64.07 -19.46
C ALA A 214 -4.79 -63.32 -18.56
N VAL A 215 -3.52 -63.75 -18.53
CA VAL A 215 -2.47 -63.11 -17.72
C VAL A 215 -2.15 -61.70 -18.22
N LEU A 216 -2.16 -61.50 -19.55
CA LEU A 216 -1.94 -60.20 -20.17
C LEU A 216 -3.06 -59.21 -19.84
N LEU A 217 -4.33 -59.65 -19.85
CA LEU A 217 -5.46 -58.79 -19.49
C LEU A 217 -5.42 -58.40 -18.02
N THR A 218 -5.13 -59.33 -17.12
CA THR A 218 -4.98 -59.02 -15.68
C THR A 218 -3.82 -58.03 -15.46
N TRP A 219 -2.67 -58.24 -16.10
CA TRP A 219 -1.55 -57.31 -15.99
C TRP A 219 -1.90 -55.90 -16.49
N MET A 220 -2.57 -55.78 -17.64
CA MET A 220 -3.01 -54.49 -18.20
C MET A 220 -3.98 -53.76 -17.26
N VAL A 221 -5.01 -54.42 -16.74
CA VAL A 221 -5.98 -53.80 -15.82
C VAL A 221 -5.28 -53.34 -14.53
N THR A 222 -4.35 -54.14 -14.02
CA THR A 222 -3.60 -53.80 -12.80
C THR A 222 -2.68 -52.59 -13.03
N ASN A 223 -2.07 -52.50 -14.22
CA ASN A 223 -1.19 -51.39 -14.58
C ASN A 223 -1.97 -50.09 -14.79
N ILE A 224 -3.12 -50.15 -15.49
CA ILE A 224 -4.03 -49.00 -15.66
C ILE A 224 -4.51 -48.48 -14.30
N LYS A 225 -4.91 -49.39 -13.37
CA LYS A 225 -5.34 -49.00 -12.02
C LYS A 225 -4.22 -48.34 -11.22
N LYS A 226 -2.96 -48.80 -11.37
CA LYS A 226 -1.78 -48.16 -10.74
C LYS A 226 -1.50 -46.78 -11.33
N THR A 227 -1.60 -46.62 -12.65
CA THR A 227 -1.39 -45.32 -13.31
C THR A 227 -2.44 -44.30 -12.88
N LEU A 228 -3.73 -44.66 -12.85
CA LEU A 228 -4.80 -43.76 -12.41
C LEU A 228 -4.62 -43.31 -10.95
N LYS A 229 -4.21 -44.22 -10.05
CA LYS A 229 -3.95 -43.88 -8.65
C LYS A 229 -2.75 -42.95 -8.48
N ALA A 230 -1.70 -43.12 -9.30
CA ALA A 230 -0.54 -42.22 -9.28
C ALA A 230 -0.89 -40.82 -9.82
N THR A 231 -1.74 -40.73 -10.85
CA THR A 231 -2.19 -39.43 -11.39
C THR A 231 -3.06 -38.67 -10.38
N ALA A 232 -3.95 -39.35 -9.65
CA ALA A 232 -4.77 -38.73 -8.60
C ALA A 232 -3.91 -38.20 -7.42
N SER A 233 -2.88 -38.93 -7.00
CA SER A 233 -1.94 -38.47 -5.97
C SER A 233 -1.08 -37.29 -6.44
N SER A 234 -0.69 -37.26 -7.72
CA SER A 234 0.07 -36.15 -8.30
C SER A 234 -0.76 -34.87 -8.37
N SER A 235 -2.04 -34.95 -8.76
CA SER A 235 -2.94 -33.79 -8.80
C SER A 235 -3.29 -33.25 -7.41
N ALA A 236 -3.31 -34.12 -6.39
CA ALA A 236 -3.50 -33.71 -5.00
C ALA A 236 -2.28 -32.94 -4.47
N GLN A 237 -1.06 -33.41 -4.78
CA GLN A 237 0.18 -32.72 -4.37
C GLN A 237 0.36 -31.36 -5.07
N GLU A 238 -0.04 -31.21 -6.34
CA GLU A 238 0.02 -29.92 -7.05
C GLU A 238 -0.95 -28.87 -6.47
N MET A 239 -2.12 -29.28 -5.99
CA MET A 239 -3.05 -28.37 -5.31
C MET A 239 -2.57 -27.95 -3.92
N GLU A 240 -1.95 -28.86 -3.17
CA GLU A 240 -1.39 -28.57 -1.83
C GLU A 240 -0.22 -27.59 -1.92
N GLN A 241 0.60 -27.71 -2.98
CA GLN A 241 1.73 -26.82 -3.23
C GLN A 241 1.28 -25.42 -3.67
N GLN A 242 0.19 -25.31 -4.44
CA GLN A 242 -0.42 -24.01 -4.79
C GLN A 242 -1.14 -23.34 -3.60
N LEU A 243 -1.64 -24.11 -2.63
CA LEU A 243 -2.24 -23.55 -1.42
C LEU A 243 -1.17 -23.02 -0.45
N ALA A 244 -0.03 -23.73 -0.34
CA ALA A 244 1.10 -23.32 0.51
C ALA A 244 1.82 -22.05 0.03
N GLU A 245 1.85 -21.77 -1.28
CA GLU A 245 2.42 -20.53 -1.82
C GLU A 245 1.54 -19.28 -1.57
N ARG A 246 0.25 -19.45 -1.23
CA ARG A 246 -0.67 -18.33 -0.95
C ARG A 246 -0.74 -17.92 0.52
N GLU A 247 -0.09 -18.65 1.42
CA GLU A 247 -0.08 -18.38 2.87
C GLU A 247 1.23 -17.74 3.38
N CYS A 248 2.04 -17.09 2.52
CA CYS A 248 3.11 -16.21 2.99
C CYS A 248 2.59 -14.77 3.21
N PRO A 249 2.69 -14.20 4.43
CA PRO A 249 2.47 -12.77 4.62
C PRO A 249 3.59 -11.95 3.96
N PRO A 250 3.35 -10.70 3.56
CA PRO A 250 4.36 -9.90 2.88
C PRO A 250 5.58 -9.67 3.78
N HIS A 251 6.75 -9.87 3.19
CA HIS A 251 8.06 -9.69 3.80
C HIS A 251 8.23 -8.24 4.31
N VAL A 252 8.26 -8.07 5.63
CA VAL A 252 8.81 -6.85 6.23
C VAL A 252 10.32 -6.88 6.02
N GLU A 253 10.82 -5.91 5.26
CA GLU A 253 12.23 -5.70 4.99
C GLU A 253 12.95 -5.21 6.25
N GLN A 254 13.45 -6.13 7.07
CA GLN A 254 14.39 -5.83 8.15
C GLN A 254 15.82 -5.76 7.60
N ARG A 255 16.36 -4.54 7.56
CA ARG A 255 17.78 -4.24 7.37
C ARG A 255 18.67 -5.07 8.29
N GLN A 256 19.64 -5.79 7.71
CA GLN A 256 20.75 -6.41 8.44
C GLN A 256 21.70 -5.36 9.04
N PRO A 257 22.20 -5.54 10.28
CA PRO A 257 23.35 -4.79 10.76
C PRO A 257 24.65 -5.46 10.27
N THR A 258 25.43 -4.73 9.47
CA THR A 258 26.77 -5.15 9.05
C THR A 258 27.74 -5.19 10.24
N LYS A 259 28.23 -6.38 10.60
CA LYS A 259 29.40 -6.51 11.49
C LYS A 259 30.66 -6.14 10.71
N LYS A 260 31.20 -4.94 10.93
CA LYS A 260 32.58 -4.62 10.56
C LYS A 260 33.52 -5.10 11.65
N MET A 261 34.43 -6.00 11.28
CA MET A 261 35.64 -6.32 12.03
C MET A 261 36.49 -5.05 12.11
N SER A 262 36.88 -4.62 13.32
CA SER A 262 37.88 -3.58 13.47
C SER A 262 39.01 -4.07 14.36
N LYS A 263 40.21 -4.05 13.78
CA LYS A 263 41.47 -4.50 14.33
C LYS A 263 42.14 -3.30 14.99
N VAL A 264 42.15 -3.23 16.31
CA VAL A 264 42.94 -2.24 17.05
C VAL A 264 44.33 -2.83 17.34
N LYS A 265 45.30 -2.38 16.55
CA LYS A 265 46.70 -2.27 16.97
C LYS A 265 46.88 -0.89 17.59
N GLY A 266 47.55 -0.83 18.73
CA GLY A 266 47.63 0.34 19.58
C GLY A 266 48.43 1.51 19.01
N LEU A 267 48.30 2.64 19.69
CA LEU A 267 49.33 3.66 19.78
C LEU A 267 49.30 4.27 21.18
N VAL A 268 50.50 4.31 21.77
CA VAL A 268 50.90 4.94 23.02
C VAL A 268 50.62 6.44 22.99
N SER A 269 50.16 7.02 24.11
CA SER A 269 50.35 8.44 24.39
C SER A 269 50.81 8.66 25.82
N SER A 270 51.85 9.46 25.93
CA SER A 270 52.63 9.83 27.10
C SER A 270 52.21 11.21 27.60
N ARG A 271 52.39 11.46 28.91
CA ARG A 271 52.36 12.77 29.62
C ARG A 271 50.96 13.40 29.77
N HIS A 272 50.55 13.96 30.90
CA HIS A 272 51.24 14.57 32.03
C HIS A 272 50.58 14.14 33.34
#